data_AF-A0A1Q8DTQ9-F1
#
_entry.id   AF-A0A1Q8DTQ9-F1
#
_cell.length_a   1.000
_cell.length_b   1.000
_cell.length_c   1.000
_cell.angle_alpha   90.00
_cell.angle_beta   90.00
_cell.angle_gamma   90.00
#
_symmetry.space_group_name_H-M   'P 1'
#
loop_
_entity.id
_entity.type
_entity.pdbx_description
1 polymer ?
#
loop_
_entity_poly.entity_id
_entity_poly.type
_entity_poly.pdbx_seq_one_letter_code
_entity_poly.pdbx_strand_id
1 'polypeptide(L)' 'MEIIGIVLFIIGVIISFIYGIKLIIIAFQESILWGLLYLFLPFANLYFIITRWEKCRDSVFKILMSIPFLLVGAMLGSMQ' A
#
# COMPACT_ATOMS: atom_id res chain seq x y z
N MET A 1 16.54 -13.57 -16.10
CA MET A 1 15.62 -12.44 -15.81
C MET A 1 15.30 -12.34 -14.31
N GLU A 2 15.56 -13.39 -13.56
CA GLU A 2 15.29 -13.55 -12.13
C GLU A 2 15.74 -12.37 -11.24
N ILE A 3 17.01 -11.96 -11.31
CA ILE A 3 17.55 -10.87 -10.46
C ILE A 3 16.80 -9.55 -10.69
N ILE A 4 16.51 -9.21 -11.95
CA ILE A 4 15.78 -7.99 -12.31
C ILE A 4 14.35 -8.05 -11.77
N GLY A 5 13.71 -9.21 -11.87
CA GLY A 5 12.37 -9.46 -11.31
C GLY A 5 12.34 -9.27 -9.79
N ILE A 6 13.31 -9.85 -9.08
CA ILE A 6 13.45 -9.72 -7.62
C ILE A 6 13.61 -8.25 -7.20
N VAL A 7 14.47 -7.49 -7.89
CA VAL A 7 14.70 -6.07 -7.57
C VAL A 7 13.41 -5.25 -7.76
N LEU A 8 12.70 -5.44 -8.88
CA LEU A 8 11.43 -4.75 -9.14
C LEU A 8 10.36 -5.12 -8.10
N PHE A 9 10.28 -6.39 -7.74
CA PHE A 9 9.36 -6.86 -6.71
C PHE A 9 9.64 -6.20 -5.37
N ILE A 10 10.91 -6.18 -4.93
CA ILE A 10 11.31 -5.54 -3.66
C ILE A 10 10.96 -4.05 -3.65
N ILE A 11 11.19 -3.33 -4.76
CA ILE A 11 10.81 -1.92 -4.88
C ILE A 11 9.30 -1.76 -4.67
N GLY A 12 8.50 -2.60 -5.34
CA GLY A 12 7.03 -2.60 -5.18
C GLY A 12 6.60 -2.87 -3.73
N VAL A 13 7.26 -3.81 -3.05
CA VAL A 13 6.99 -4.12 -1.63
C VAL A 13 7.31 -2.92 -0.75
N ILE A 14 8.48 -2.29 -0.92
CA ILE A 14 8.90 -1.13 -0.13
C ILE A 14 7.92 0.03 -0.28
N ILE A 15 7.52 0.35 -1.52
CA ILE A 15 6.54 1.42 -1.79
C ILE A 15 5.22 1.09 -1.09
N SER A 16 4.70 -0.12 -1.26
CA SER A 16 3.43 -0.55 -0.66
C SER A 16 3.47 -0.46 0.87
N PHE A 17 4.59 -0.85 1.47
CA PHE A 17 4.78 -0.85 2.92
C PHE A 17 4.85 0.56 3.49
N ILE A 18 5.66 1.45 2.89
CA ILE A 18 5.81 2.85 3.33
C ILE A 18 4.46 3.59 3.27
N TYR A 19 3.76 3.49 2.14
CA TYR A 19 2.49 4.21 1.97
C TYR A 19 1.33 3.54 2.69
N GLY A 20 1.39 2.22 2.91
CA GLY A 20 0.46 1.51 3.78
C GLY A 20 0.57 1.99 5.23
N ILE A 21 1.80 2.08 5.76
CA ILE A 21 2.04 2.67 7.09
C ILE A 21 1.59 4.12 7.14
N LYS A 22 1.86 4.92 6.09
CA LYS A 22 1.40 6.32 6.05
C LYS A 22 -0.12 6.43 6.19
N LEU A 23 -0.91 5.56 5.55
CA LEU A 23 -2.37 5.54 5.74
C LEU A 23 -2.78 5.19 7.16
N ILE A 24 -2.10 4.23 7.80
CA ILE A 24 -2.32 3.88 9.21
C ILE A 24 -2.03 5.12 10.09
N ILE A 25 -0.91 5.80 9.87
CA ILE A 25 -0.57 7.03 10.60
C ILE A 25 -1.66 8.09 10.43
N ILE A 26 -2.16 8.32 9.22
CA ILE A 26 -3.25 9.27 8.96
C ILE A 26 -4.52 8.88 9.74
N ALA A 27 -4.83 7.59 9.85
CA ALA A 27 -5.96 7.11 10.64
C ALA A 27 -5.78 7.35 12.14
N PHE A 28 -4.58 7.08 12.68
CA PHE A 28 -4.24 7.35 14.09
C PHE A 28 -4.17 8.83 14.42
N GLN A 29 -3.77 9.68 13.45
CA GLN A 29 -3.77 11.13 13.60
C GLN A 29 -5.18 11.72 13.74
N GLU A 30 -6.20 11.06 13.18
CA GLU A 30 -7.60 11.49 13.34
C GLU A 30 -8.17 11.06 14.69
N SER A 31 -7.97 9.79 15.07
CA SER A 31 -8.18 9.32 16.45
C SER A 31 -7.60 7.93 16.65
N ILE A 32 -7.33 7.56 17.90
CA ILE A 32 -6.91 6.19 18.26
C ILE A 32 -7.95 5.16 17.83
N LEU A 33 -9.24 5.48 17.96
CA LEU A 33 -10.33 4.57 17.61
C LEU A 33 -10.38 4.33 16.10
N TRP A 34 -10.24 5.37 15.28
CA TRP A 34 -10.13 5.24 13.81
C TRP A 34 -8.88 4.47 13.39
N GLY A 35 -7.72 4.72 14.03
CA GLY A 35 -6.50 3.97 13.78
C GLY A 35 -6.65 2.47 14.03
N LEU A 36 -7.27 2.08 15.14
CA LEU A 36 -7.57 0.68 15.46
C LEU A 36 -8.60 0.06 14.51
N LEU A 37 -9.70 0.78 14.22
CA LEU A 37 -10.70 0.32 13.24
C LEU A 37 -10.05 0.09 11.87
N TYR A 38 -9.20 1.00 11.41
CA TYR A 38 -8.49 0.90 10.14
C TYR A 38 -7.55 -0.33 10.09
N LEU A 39 -6.89 -0.65 11.21
CA LEU A 39 -5.93 -1.76 11.30
C LEU A 39 -6.62 -3.14 11.34
N PHE A 40 -7.69 -3.25 12.13
CA PHE A 40 -8.32 -4.55 12.42
C PHE A 40 -9.55 -4.85 11.56
N LEU A 41 -10.23 -3.85 11.00
CA LEU A 41 -11.43 -4.04 10.19
C LEU A 41 -11.19 -3.63 8.72
N PRO A 42 -11.21 -4.59 7.77
CA PRO A 42 -10.97 -4.28 6.36
C PRO A 42 -12.04 -3.36 5.76
N PHE A 43 -13.29 -3.47 6.22
CA PHE A 43 -14.37 -2.59 5.78
C PHE A 43 -14.20 -1.16 6.32
N ALA A 44 -13.69 -1.00 7.54
CA ALA A 44 -13.43 0.32 8.11
C ALA A 44 -12.27 1.02 7.40
N ASN A 45 -11.28 0.26 6.95
CA ASN A 45 -10.18 0.77 6.11
C ASN A 45 -10.73 1.39 4.81
N LEU A 46 -11.51 0.65 4.04
CA LEU A 46 -12.12 1.14 2.80
C LEU A 46 -13.03 2.36 3.06
N TYR A 47 -13.87 2.27 4.10
CA TYR A 47 -14.73 3.38 4.50
C TYR A 47 -13.92 4.64 4.82
N PHE A 48 -12.83 4.51 5.58
CA PHE A 48 -11.95 5.61 5.96
C PHE A 48 -11.29 6.25 4.73
N ILE A 49 -10.77 5.44 3.80
CA ILE A 49 -10.16 5.94 2.57
C ILE A 49 -11.18 6.71 1.72
N ILE A 50 -12.40 6.20 1.58
CA ILE A 50 -13.45 6.84 0.77
C ILE A 50 -13.91 8.16 1.42
N THR A 51 -14.15 8.16 2.74
CA THR A 51 -14.62 9.37 3.44
C THR A 51 -13.53 10.42 3.63
N ARG A 52 -12.24 10.03 3.71
CA ARG A 52 -11.09 10.94 3.88
C ARG A 52 -10.21 10.93 2.63
N TRP A 53 -10.84 10.89 1.46
CA TRP A 53 -10.14 10.75 0.19
C TRP A 53 -9.10 11.84 -0.02
N GLU A 54 -9.41 13.11 0.26
CA GLU A 54 -8.47 14.23 0.13
C GLU A 54 -7.13 14.00 0.85
N LYS A 55 -7.15 13.41 2.05
CA LYS A 55 -5.93 13.10 2.83
C LYS A 55 -5.24 11.81 2.37
N CYS A 56 -6.02 10.83 1.91
CA CYS A 56 -5.54 9.48 1.61
C CYS A 56 -5.08 9.31 0.16
N ARG A 57 -5.57 10.15 -0.76
CA ARG A 57 -5.40 10.06 -2.22
C ARG A 57 -3.94 9.83 -2.61
N ASP A 58 -3.03 10.68 -2.14
CA ASP A 58 -1.61 10.57 -2.49
C ASP A 58 -1.00 9.24 -2.09
N SER A 59 -1.34 8.73 -0.91
CA SER A 59 -0.83 7.45 -0.43
C SER A 59 -1.44 6.29 -1.21
N VAL A 60 -2.75 6.35 -1.50
CA VAL A 60 -3.46 5.33 -2.29
C VAL A 60 -2.92 5.26 -3.72
N PHE A 61 -2.70 6.40 -4.39
CA PHE A 61 -2.14 6.42 -5.74
C PHE A 61 -0.73 5.84 -5.80
N LYS A 62 0.10 6.08 -4.78
CA LYS A 62 1.46 5.53 -4.72
C LYS A 62 1.47 4.03 -4.44
N ILE A 63 0.52 3.53 -3.64
CA ILE A 63 0.29 2.08 -3.52
C ILE A 63 -0.21 1.51 -4.85
N LEU A 64 -1.10 2.21 -5.56
CA LEU A 64 -1.56 1.74 -6.87
C LEU A 64 -0.40 1.64 -7.88
N MET A 65 0.52 2.61 -7.83
CA MET A 65 1.74 2.61 -8.64
C MET A 65 2.69 1.46 -8.31
N SER A 66 2.65 0.87 -7.11
CA SER A 66 3.50 -0.27 -6.78
C SER A 66 3.01 -1.58 -7.41
N ILE A 67 1.72 -1.67 -7.76
CA ILE A 67 1.11 -2.89 -8.32
C ILE A 67 1.82 -3.33 -9.61
N PRO A 68 2.08 -2.46 -10.61
CA PRO A 68 2.88 -2.83 -11.77
C PRO A 68 4.26 -3.38 -11.41
N PHE A 69 4.97 -2.77 -10.45
CA PHE A 69 6.30 -3.25 -10.03
C PHE A 69 6.23 -4.63 -9.37
N LEU A 70 5.20 -4.87 -8.55
CA LEU A 70 4.96 -6.17 -7.92
C LEU A 70 4.62 -7.25 -8.95
N LEU A 71 3.70 -6.96 -9.87
CA LEU A 71 3.25 -7.92 -10.88
C LEU A 71 4.35 -8.23 -11.89
N VAL A 72 4.99 -7.21 -12.47
CA VAL A 72 6.08 -7.40 -13.43
C VAL A 72 7.29 -8.04 -12.74
N GLY A 73 7.61 -7.63 -11.52
CA GLY A 73 8.69 -8.23 -10.74
C GLY A 73 8.46 -9.72 -10.46
N ALA A 74 7.24 -10.11 -10.06
CA ALA A 74 6.88 -11.51 -9.82
C ALA A 74 6.87 -12.35 -11.10
N MET A 75 6.37 -11.80 -12.21
CA MET A 75 6.37 -12.50 -13.50
C MET A 75 7.79 -12.71 -14.03
N LEU A 76 8.64 -11.68 -13.99
CA LEU A 76 10.04 -11.80 -14.44
C LEU A 76 10.91 -12.64 -13.50
N GLY A 77 10.59 -12.63 -12.21
CA GLY A 77 11.26 -13.44 -11.18
C GLY A 77 10.94 -14.93 -11.28
N SER A 78 9.77 -15.29 -11.81
CA SER A 78 9.35 -16.70 -11.99
C SER A 78 9.80 -17.31 -13.32
N MET A 79 10.32 -16.50 -14.25
CA MET A 79 10.95 -16.97 -15.48
C MET A 79 12.43 -17.29 -15.20
N GLN A 80 12.72 -18.58 -14.98
CA GLN A 80 14.08 -19.12 -14.84
C GLN A 80 14.88 -18.99 -16.14
#